data_AF-B1T6H4-F1
#
_entry.id   AF-B1T6H4-F1
#
_cell.length_a   1.000
_cell.length_b   1.000
_cell.length_c   1.000
_cell.angle_alpha   90.00
_cell.angle_beta   90.00
_cell.angle_gamma   90.00
#
_symmetry.space_group_name_H-M   'P 1'
#
loop_
_entity.id
_entity.type
_entity.pdbx_description
1 polymer ?
#
loop_
_entity_poly.entity_id
_entity_poly.type
_entity_poly.pdbx_seq_one_letter_code
_entity_poly.pdbx_strand_id
1 'polypeptide(L)'
;MRITLHLDTFACDNPSAYAILWIDTATRRWSREGHAGMDLPAWGALVREGSATLMTGPDNAGTLCWLDDLDLDAPSGPFEGQAGCARWLRDAMQAPVTGTWRVQWVDDTAETPEHEVFTGDEES
;
A
#
# COMPACT_ATOMS: atom_id res chain seq x y z
N MET A 1 -9.64 -0.67 9.72
CA MET A 1 -9.72 0.19 8.53
C MET A 1 -8.86 -0.41 7.44
N ARG A 2 -9.40 -0.51 6.23
CA ARG A 2 -8.66 -0.90 5.03
C ARG A 2 -8.89 0.14 3.95
N ILE A 3 -7.94 0.34 3.06
CA ILE A 3 -8.07 1.32 1.98
C ILE A 3 -7.64 0.73 0.65
N THR A 4 -8.25 1.20 -0.43
CA THR A 4 -7.76 0.95 -1.78
C THR A 4 -6.94 2.16 -2.22
N LEU A 5 -5.66 1.93 -2.54
CA LEU A 5 -4.73 2.95 -3.00
C LEU A 5 -4.46 2.78 -4.50
N HIS A 6 -4.53 3.87 -5.26
CA HIS A 6 -4.08 3.93 -6.64
C HIS A 6 -2.72 4.62 -6.71
N LEU A 7 -1.78 3.98 -7.38
CA LEU A 7 -0.52 4.57 -7.78
C LEU A 7 -0.56 4.78 -9.28
N ASP A 8 -0.32 5.99 -9.76
CA ASP A 8 -0.33 6.31 -11.19
C ASP A 8 0.58 7.50 -11.52
N THR A 9 0.47 8.00 -12.75
CA THR A 9 1.06 9.27 -13.23
C THR A 9 2.58 9.37 -13.05
N PHE A 10 3.27 8.23 -13.05
CA PHE A 10 4.72 8.20 -12.92
C PHE A 10 5.41 8.84 -14.12
N ALA A 11 6.37 9.73 -13.84
CA ALA A 11 7.23 10.40 -14.82
C ALA A 11 8.27 9.45 -15.44
N CYS A 12 7.79 8.36 -16.03
CA CYS A 12 8.57 7.34 -16.72
C CYS A 12 8.18 7.22 -18.19
N ASP A 13 8.91 6.35 -18.90
CA ASP A 13 8.71 5.99 -20.30
C ASP A 13 7.39 5.24 -20.56
N ASN A 14 6.72 4.74 -19.52
CA ASN A 14 5.41 4.13 -19.60
C ASN A 14 4.34 5.02 -18.95
N PRO A 15 3.64 5.88 -19.71
CA PRO A 15 2.65 6.81 -19.17
C PRO A 15 1.40 6.10 -18.62
N SER A 16 1.24 4.81 -18.90
CA SER A 16 0.15 3.97 -18.39
C SER A 16 0.59 3.08 -17.23
N ALA A 17 1.74 3.35 -16.61
CA ALA A 17 2.17 2.63 -15.42
C ALA A 17 1.26 2.96 -14.22
N TYR A 18 0.67 1.91 -13.62
CA TYR A 18 -0.17 2.04 -12.44
C TYR A 18 -0.14 0.79 -11.57
N ALA A 19 -0.56 0.94 -10.31
CA ALA A 19 -0.90 -0.16 -9.41
C ALA A 19 -2.12 0.19 -8.55
N ILE A 20 -2.99 -0.78 -8.34
CA ILE A 20 -4.11 -0.74 -7.40
C ILE A 20 -3.75 -1.66 -6.25
N LEU A 21 -3.75 -1.11 -5.05
CA LEU A 21 -3.31 -1.79 -3.84
C LEU A 21 -4.44 -1.83 -2.84
N TRP A 22 -4.57 -2.94 -2.13
CA TRP A 22 -5.36 -3.02 -0.93
C TRP A 22 -4.44 -2.91 0.28
N ILE A 23 -4.72 -1.98 1.18
CA ILE A 23 -3.90 -1.70 2.37
C ILE A 23 -4.71 -1.98 3.62
N ASP A 24 -4.16 -2.80 4.49
CA ASP A 24 -4.67 -3.00 5.85
C ASP A 24 -3.85 -2.11 6.80
N THR A 25 -4.47 -1.04 7.31
CA THR A 25 -3.76 -0.02 8.10
C THR A 25 -3.37 -0.53 9.49
N ALA A 26 -4.13 -1.49 10.03
CA ALA A 26 -3.87 -2.08 11.35
C ALA A 26 -2.66 -3.02 11.33
N THR A 27 -2.57 -3.88 10.31
CA THR A 27 -1.45 -4.82 10.16
C THR A 27 -0.29 -4.25 9.37
N ARG A 28 -0.44 -3.05 8.79
CA ARG A 28 0.55 -2.39 7.93
C ARG A 28 1.02 -3.29 6.80
N ARG A 29 0.07 -3.94 6.13
CA ARG A 29 0.31 -4.79 4.97
C ARG A 29 -0.42 -4.26 3.76
N TRP A 30 0.14 -4.55 2.60
CA TRP A 30 -0.50 -4.24 1.33
C TRP A 30 -0.51 -5.48 0.43
N SER A 31 -1.56 -5.63 -0.38
CA SER A 31 -1.64 -6.57 -1.49
C SER A 31 -1.89 -5.84 -2.80
N ARG A 32 -1.44 -6.42 -3.91
CA ARG A 32 -1.63 -5.89 -5.25
C ARG A 32 -2.86 -6.50 -5.89
N GLU A 33 -3.87 -5.68 -6.13
CA GLU A 33 -5.12 -6.10 -6.77
C GLU A 33 -5.09 -5.97 -8.29
N GLY A 34 -4.31 -5.00 -8.80
CA GLY A 34 -4.13 -4.80 -10.24
C GLY A 34 -2.91 -3.94 -10.53
N HIS A 35 -2.31 -4.07 -11.70
CA HIS A 35 -1.19 -3.23 -12.12
C HIS A 35 -0.95 -3.33 -13.63
N ALA A 36 -0.30 -2.33 -14.18
CA ALA A 36 0.38 -2.40 -15.47
C ALA A 36 1.66 -1.57 -15.40
N GLY A 37 2.75 -2.03 -16.02
CA GLY A 37 3.98 -1.26 -16.11
C GLY A 37 4.77 -1.07 -14.81
N MET A 38 4.18 -1.35 -13.64
CA MET A 38 4.87 -1.39 -12.35
C MET A 38 5.17 -2.83 -11.94
N ASP A 39 6.45 -3.19 -11.83
CA ASP A 39 6.85 -4.51 -11.34
C ASP A 39 6.85 -4.51 -9.81
N LEU A 40 5.73 -4.91 -9.22
CA LEU A 40 5.53 -5.00 -7.78
C LEU A 40 5.22 -6.46 -7.41
N PRO A 41 5.70 -6.95 -6.26
CA PRO A 41 5.28 -8.25 -5.74
C PRO A 41 3.78 -8.27 -5.46
N ALA A 42 3.23 -9.47 -5.22
CA ALA A 42 1.82 -9.64 -4.93
C ALA A 42 1.39 -9.00 -3.60
N TRP A 43 2.32 -8.85 -2.65
CA TRP A 43 2.09 -8.25 -1.35
C TRP A 43 3.39 -7.75 -0.74
N GLY A 44 3.29 -7.00 0.34
CA GLY A 44 4.43 -6.57 1.15
C GLY A 44 4.00 -5.88 2.44
N ALA A 45 4.90 -5.11 3.02
CA ALA A 45 4.68 -4.39 4.27
C ALA A 45 4.76 -2.87 4.09
N LEU A 46 4.25 -2.16 5.09
CA LEU A 46 4.26 -0.70 5.17
C LEU A 46 5.04 -0.27 6.41
N VAL A 47 6.00 0.63 6.22
CA VAL A 47 6.87 1.13 7.29
C VAL A 47 6.81 2.65 7.31
N ARG A 48 6.63 3.24 8.49
CA ARG A 48 6.66 4.70 8.65
C ARG A 48 8.11 5.20 8.64
N GLU A 49 8.42 6.16 7.79
CA GLU A 49 9.73 6.82 7.71
C GLU A 49 9.54 8.33 7.60
N GLY A 50 9.80 9.03 8.70
CA GLY A 50 9.56 10.48 8.76
C GLY A 50 8.09 10.80 8.54
N SER A 51 7.79 11.60 7.51
CA SER A 51 6.42 11.91 7.07
C SER A 51 5.90 10.98 5.97
N ALA A 52 6.73 10.07 5.44
CA ALA A 52 6.33 9.14 4.40
C ALA A 52 5.94 7.78 4.97
N THR A 53 5.08 7.08 4.25
CA THR A 53 4.90 5.63 4.39
C THR A 53 5.67 4.93 3.28
N LEU A 54 6.63 4.08 3.64
CA LEU A 54 7.33 3.20 2.71
C LEU A 54 6.50 1.97 2.42
N MET A 55 6.43 1.61 1.14
CA MET A 55 6.09 0.27 0.70
C MET A 55 7.36 -0.55 0.53
N THR A 56 7.39 -1.70 1.19
CA THR A 56 8.47 -2.70 1.07
C THR A 56 7.93 -3.98 0.45
N GLY A 57 8.82 -4.86 0.00
CA GLY A 57 8.44 -6.22 -0.40
C GLY A 57 8.01 -7.10 0.77
N PRO A 58 7.73 -8.39 0.51
CA PRO A 58 7.51 -9.40 1.54
C PRO A 58 8.61 -9.37 2.61
N ASP A 59 8.26 -9.58 3.88
CA ASP A 59 9.20 -9.62 5.01
C ASP A 59 10.07 -8.35 5.17
N ASN A 60 9.56 -7.19 4.72
CA ASN A 60 10.29 -5.92 4.66
C ASN A 60 11.51 -5.94 3.74
N ALA A 61 11.51 -6.80 2.72
CA ALA A 61 12.59 -6.88 1.74
C ALA A 61 12.60 -5.67 0.82
N GLY A 62 13.55 -4.76 1.06
CA GLY A 62 13.84 -3.61 0.20
C GLY A 62 12.71 -2.59 0.10
N THR A 63 13.07 -1.36 -0.25
CA THR A 63 12.09 -0.31 -0.52
C THR A 63 11.63 -0.38 -1.96
N LEU A 64 10.32 -0.34 -2.18
CA LEU A 64 9.70 -0.32 -3.50
C LEU A 64 9.16 1.07 -3.82
N CYS A 65 8.49 1.72 -2.86
CA CYS A 65 7.88 3.01 -3.09
C CYS A 65 7.80 3.84 -1.81
N TRP A 66 7.96 5.15 -1.89
CA TRP A 66 7.60 6.08 -0.83
C TRP A 66 6.26 6.72 -1.16
N LEU A 67 5.36 6.75 -0.18
CA LEU A 67 4.08 7.42 -0.21
C LEU A 67 4.20 8.65 0.69
N ASP A 68 4.64 9.76 0.11
CA ASP A 68 4.95 10.97 0.86
C ASP A 68 3.67 11.54 1.49
N ASP A 69 3.74 11.89 2.77
CA ASP A 69 2.66 12.45 3.60
C ASP A 69 1.40 11.56 3.75
N LEU A 70 1.48 10.28 3.36
CA LEU A 70 0.47 9.30 3.72
C LEU A 70 0.69 8.87 5.17
N ASP A 71 -0.13 9.40 6.08
CA ASP A 71 -0.11 9.03 7.50
C ASP A 71 -1.18 7.98 7.82
N LEU A 72 -0.74 6.74 8.02
CA LEU A 72 -1.61 5.63 8.42
C LEU A 72 -1.94 5.63 9.92
N ASP A 73 -1.19 6.41 10.72
CA ASP A 73 -1.33 6.48 12.17
C ASP A 73 -2.19 7.67 12.63
N ALA A 74 -2.63 8.52 11.69
CA ALA A 74 -3.52 9.64 11.99
C ALA A 74 -4.83 9.12 12.65
N PRO A 75 -5.35 9.76 13.70
CA PRO A 75 -6.55 9.30 14.40
C PRO A 75 -7.79 9.18 13.52
N SER A 76 -7.90 10.03 12.49
CA SER A 76 -8.96 10.00 11.48
C SER A 76 -8.68 9.02 10.33
N GLY A 77 -7.47 8.48 10.27
CA GLY A 77 -6.95 7.73 9.14
C GLY A 77 -6.88 8.53 7.83
N PRO A 78 -6.43 7.88 6.75
CA PRO A 78 -6.60 8.39 5.39
C PRO A 78 -8.07 8.50 4.99
N PHE A 79 -8.40 9.36 4.02
CA PHE A 79 -9.78 9.55 3.53
C PHE A 79 -9.89 9.41 2.01
N GLU A 80 -11.07 9.08 1.50
CA GLU A 80 -11.31 8.94 0.06
C GLU A 80 -11.00 10.23 -0.71
N GLY A 81 -10.29 10.09 -1.82
CA GLY A 81 -9.84 11.21 -2.64
C GLY A 81 -8.55 11.88 -2.14
N GLN A 82 -8.07 11.56 -0.93
CA GLN A 82 -6.76 12.02 -0.48
C GLN A 82 -5.68 11.56 -1.46
N ALA A 83 -4.76 12.46 -1.79
CA ALA A 83 -3.69 12.19 -2.72
C ALA A 83 -2.39 12.89 -2.32
N GLY A 84 -1.27 12.36 -2.81
CA GLY A 84 0.05 12.90 -2.56
C GLY A 84 1.10 12.35 -3.53
N CYS A 85 2.36 12.67 -3.25
CA CYS A 85 3.49 12.28 -4.09
C CYS A 85 3.88 10.82 -3.81
N ALA A 86 3.96 10.01 -4.86
CA ALA A 86 4.54 8.68 -4.80
C ALA A 86 5.93 8.71 -5.45
N ARG A 87 6.93 8.07 -4.83
CA ARG A 87 8.27 7.91 -5.41
C ARG A 87 8.54 6.43 -5.58
N TRP A 88 8.54 5.93 -6.81
CA TRP A 88 8.69 4.51 -7.11
C TRP A 88 10.14 4.16 -7.46
N LEU A 89 10.74 3.24 -6.71
CA LEU A 89 12.06 2.69 -6.99
C LEU A 89 11.93 1.49 -7.95
N ARG A 90 12.16 1.75 -9.24
CA ARG A 90 12.13 0.71 -10.29
C ARG A 90 13.32 -0.25 -10.20
N ASP A 91 14.46 0.31 -9.81
CA ASP A 91 15.75 -0.34 -9.77
C ASP A 91 16.54 0.31 -8.64
N ALA A 92 17.17 -0.50 -7.77
CA ALA A 92 17.92 -0.03 -6.61
C ALA A 92 19.11 0.89 -6.97
N MET A 93 19.59 0.84 -8.22
CA MET A 93 20.68 1.66 -8.73
C MET A 93 20.22 2.99 -9.35
N GLN A 94 18.91 3.20 -9.51
CA GLN A 94 18.34 4.36 -10.18
C GLN A 94 17.63 5.29 -9.19
N ALA A 95 17.52 6.56 -9.54
CA ALA A 95 16.70 7.50 -8.77
C ALA A 95 15.22 7.08 -8.84
N PRO A 96 14.46 7.21 -7.73
CA PRO A 96 13.03 6.97 -7.75
C PRO A 96 12.31 7.85 -8.77
N VAL A 97 11.30 7.29 -9.43
CA VAL A 97 10.42 8.02 -10.34
C VAL A 97 9.24 8.58 -9.57
N THR A 98 8.96 9.87 -9.74
CA THR A 98 7.82 10.53 -9.11
C THR A 98 6.52 10.23 -9.85
N GLY A 99 5.46 9.95 -9.10
CA GLY A 99 4.06 9.83 -9.56
C GLY A 99 3.11 10.27 -8.44
N THR A 100 1.88 9.79 -8.47
CA THR A 100 0.84 10.15 -7.50
C THR A 100 0.33 8.90 -6.79
N TRP A 101 0.07 9.00 -5.49
CA TRP A 101 -0.81 8.07 -4.79
C TRP A 101 -2.16 8.73 -4.55
N ARG A 102 -3.25 7.95 -4.60
CA ARG A 102 -4.60 8.41 -4.27
C ARG A 102 -5.37 7.32 -3.54
N VAL A 103 -6.03 7.66 -2.44
CA VAL A 103 -7.01 6.79 -1.79
C VAL A 103 -8.28 6.81 -2.63
N GLN A 104 -8.63 5.67 -3.23
CA GLN A 104 -9.86 5.55 -4.02
C GLN A 104 -11.06 5.18 -3.16
N TRP A 105 -10.83 4.36 -2.14
CA TRP A 105 -11.89 3.81 -1.32
C TRP A 105 -11.41 3.55 0.10
N VAL A 106 -12.29 3.76 1.08
CA VAL A 106 -12.04 3.49 2.49
C VAL A 106 -13.06 2.50 3.02
N ASP A 107 -12.56 1.41 3.57
CA ASP A 107 -13.28 0.48 4.42
C ASP A 107 -13.07 0.89 5.88
N ASP A 108 -14.04 1.58 6.47
CA ASP A 108 -14.04 1.89 7.89
C ASP A 108 -14.67 0.78 8.74
N THR A 109 -15.14 -0.30 8.11
CA THR A 109 -15.72 -1.42 8.83
C THR A 109 -14.65 -2.06 9.72
N ALA A 110 -14.78 -1.80 11.02
CA ALA A 110 -14.20 -2.63 12.05
C ALA A 110 -15.11 -3.84 12.21
N GLU A 111 -15.28 -4.63 11.15
CA GLU A 111 -15.95 -5.92 11.29
C GLU A 111 -15.07 -6.76 12.23
N THR A 112 -15.53 -6.81 13.49
CA THR A 112 -15.26 -7.95 14.34
C THR A 112 -15.73 -9.15 13.53
N PRO A 113 -14.85 -10.11 13.21
CA PRO A 113 -15.26 -11.26 12.43
C PRO A 113 -16.46 -11.89 13.13
N GLU A 114 -17.63 -11.83 12.50
CA GLU A 114 -18.87 -12.45 13.03
C GLU A 114 -18.71 -13.97 13.17
N HIS A 115 -17.65 -14.52 12.58
CA HIS A 115 -17.21 -15.90 12.69
C HIS A 115 -15.71 -15.95 13.08
N GLU A 116 -15.36 -15.67 14.34
CA GLU A 116 -14.27 -16.41 14.99
C GLU A 116 -14.73 -17.86 15.19
N VAL A 117 -14.84 -18.62 14.11
CA VAL A 117 -14.85 -20.08 14.23
C VAL A 117 -13.40 -20.48 14.45
N PHE A 118 -12.96 -20.37 15.71
CA PHE A 118 -11.89 -21.21 16.23
C PHE A 118 -12.31 -22.66 15.98
N THR A 119 -11.85 -23.24 14.87
CA THR A 119 -11.84 -24.69 14.69
C THR A 119 -10.40 -25.12 14.57
N GLY A 120 -9.87 -25.39 15.75
CA GLY A 120 -8.66 -26.14 15.99
C GLY A 120 -8.68 -26.72 17.39
N ASP A 121 -9.86 -27.08 17.91
CA ASP A 121 -9.96 -28.04 19.02
C ASP A 121 -9.51 -29.41 18.48
N GLU A 122 -8.27 -29.71 18.85
CA GLU A 122 -7.69 -30.97 19.31
C GLU A 122 -8.05 -32.35 18.70
N GLU A 123 -7.00 -33.19 18.73
CA GLU A 123 -6.97 -34.65 18.72
C GLU A 123 -7.16 -35.41 17.40
N SER A 124 -6.04 -35.83 16.79
CA SER A 124 -5.43 -37.16 17.03
C SER A 124 -4.23 -37.42 16.11
#